data_AF-A0A327KHU9-F1
#
_entry.id   AF-A0A327KHU9-F1
#
_cell.length_a   1.000
_cell.length_b   1.000
_cell.length_c   1.000
_cell.angle_alpha   90.00
_cell.angle_beta   90.00
_cell.angle_gamma   90.00
#
_symmetry.space_group_name_H-M   'P 1'
#
loop_
_entity.id
_entity.type
_entity.pdbx_description
1 polymer ?
#
loop_
_entity_poly.entity_id
_entity_poly.type
_entity_poly.pdbx_seq_one_letter_code
_entity_poly.pdbx_strand_id
1 'polypeptide(L)'
;MRGFLTTAILGLSLALAGCEMATGPQGPKGDAGPPGPAGAAGPKGDTGPAGPAGPAGTKIRQVQCDRASCACDPNEFVVTVFCPLGSLAPVRANEREGVCRRDGASLTPEALICAAK
;
A
#
# COMPACT_ATOMS: atom_id res chain seq x y z
N MET A 1 -28.83 112.65 -41.91
CA MET A 1 -27.38 112.58 -41.71
C MET A 1 -26.99 111.10 -41.85
N ARG A 2 -26.46 110.71 -43.03
CA ARG A 2 -25.07 110.22 -43.17
C ARG A 2 -24.77 109.14 -42.13
N GLY A 3 -24.97 107.85 -42.43
CA GLY A 3 -24.11 107.10 -43.33
C GLY A 3 -22.78 106.85 -42.63
N PHE A 4 -22.62 105.71 -41.95
CA PHE A 4 -21.36 105.13 -41.47
C PHE A 4 -21.72 103.90 -40.63
N LEU A 5 -21.80 102.71 -41.22
CA LEU A 5 -21.40 101.40 -40.63
C LEU A 5 -21.86 100.22 -41.50
N THR A 6 -21.60 100.31 -42.80
CA THR A 6 -21.79 99.23 -43.78
C THR A 6 -20.80 98.07 -43.66
N THR A 7 -19.92 97.98 -42.65
CA THR A 7 -18.73 97.11 -42.81
C THR A 7 -18.19 96.43 -41.54
N ALA A 8 -18.93 96.36 -40.42
CA ALA A 8 -18.34 95.94 -39.15
C ALA A 8 -19.03 94.76 -38.41
N ILE A 9 -19.88 93.96 -39.08
CA ILE A 9 -20.43 92.73 -38.46
C ILE A 9 -20.20 91.48 -39.35
N LEU A 10 -19.61 91.64 -40.54
CA LEU A 10 -19.27 90.52 -41.42
C LEU A 10 -17.90 89.86 -41.14
N GLY A 11 -17.22 90.20 -40.04
CA GLY A 11 -15.79 89.94 -39.91
C GLY A 11 -15.24 89.75 -38.51
N LEU A 12 -15.99 89.18 -37.57
CA LEU A 12 -15.38 88.77 -36.31
C LEU A 12 -16.01 87.47 -35.79
N SER A 13 -15.18 86.42 -35.81
CA SER A 13 -15.37 85.13 -35.13
C SER A 13 -16.62 84.38 -35.58
N LEU A 14 -16.57 83.49 -36.59
CA LEU A 14 -15.86 82.21 -36.51
C LEU A 14 -15.69 81.69 -35.06
N ALA A 15 -16.75 81.83 -34.26
CA ALA A 15 -16.84 81.26 -32.93
C ALA A 15 -17.05 79.74 -33.08
N LEU A 16 -15.99 78.99 -32.78
CA LEU A 16 -16.05 77.64 -32.22
C LEU A 16 -16.59 76.52 -33.12
N ALA A 17 -16.43 76.59 -34.44
CA ALA A 17 -16.46 75.36 -35.25
C ALA A 17 -15.12 74.61 -35.08
N GLY A 18 -15.01 73.74 -34.07
CA GLY A 18 -13.86 72.82 -34.00
C GLY A 18 -13.29 72.47 -32.63
N CYS A 19 -14.11 72.38 -31.57
CA CYS A 19 -13.68 71.66 -30.37
C CYS A 19 -14.63 70.50 -30.04
N GLU A 20 -15.12 69.78 -31.05
CA GLU A 20 -15.51 68.39 -30.83
C GLU A 20 -14.21 67.58 -30.71
N MET A 21 -13.62 67.61 -29.52
CA MET A 21 -12.77 66.53 -29.04
C MET A 21 -13.69 65.31 -28.87
N ALA A 22 -14.15 64.73 -30.00
CA ALA A 22 -14.74 63.42 -30.02
C ALA A 22 -13.65 62.49 -29.47
N THR A 23 -13.79 62.12 -28.20
CA THR A 23 -12.88 61.18 -27.56
C THR A 23 -12.83 59.95 -28.45
N GLY A 24 -11.64 59.60 -28.94
CA GLY A 24 -11.48 58.48 -29.87
C GLY A 24 -12.13 57.22 -29.30
N PRO A 25 -12.64 56.31 -30.16
CA PRO A 25 -13.29 55.09 -29.69
C PRO A 25 -12.36 54.37 -28.74
N GLN A 26 -12.90 53.90 -27.61
CA GLN A 26 -12.10 53.15 -26.66
C GLN A 26 -11.47 51.96 -27.36
N GLY A 27 -10.15 51.82 -27.22
CA GLY A 27 -9.39 50.74 -27.85
C GLY A 27 -9.97 49.37 -27.49
N PRO A 28 -9.76 48.35 -28.34
CA PRO A 28 -10.24 47.01 -28.08
C PRO A 28 -9.72 46.53 -26.72
N LYS A 29 -10.56 45.76 -26.01
CA LYS A 29 -10.12 45.06 -24.80
C LYS A 29 -8.90 44.19 -25.17
N GLY A 30 -7.84 44.29 -24.36
CA GLY A 30 -6.66 43.44 -24.56
C GLY A 30 -7.01 41.95 -24.51
N ASP A 31 -6.17 41.14 -25.16
CA ASP A 31 -6.31 39.69 -25.19
C ASP A 31 -6.30 39.09 -23.77
N ALA A 32 -6.96 37.94 -23.62
CA ALA A 32 -6.86 37.17 -22.40
C ALA A 32 -5.39 36.80 -22.13
N GLY A 33 -4.97 36.90 -20.87
CA GLY A 33 -3.64 36.46 -20.47
C GLY A 33 -3.42 34.97 -20.73
N PRO A 34 -2.16 34.50 -20.79
CA PRO A 34 -1.86 33.09 -20.95
C PRO A 34 -2.41 32.27 -19.77
N PRO A 35 -2.69 30.97 -19.98
CA PRO A 35 -3.00 30.06 -18.88
C PRO A 35 -1.92 30.08 -17.80
N GLY A 36 -2.34 29.93 -16.54
CA GLY A 36 -1.40 29.79 -15.42
C GLY A 36 -0.56 28.51 -15.50
N PRO A 37 0.55 28.43 -14.74
CA PRO A 37 1.37 27.23 -14.68
C PRO A 37 0.59 26.05 -14.08
N ALA A 38 1.02 24.83 -14.41
CA ALA A 38 0.49 23.63 -13.77
C ALA A 38 0.76 23.65 -12.25
N GLY A 39 -0.15 23.07 -11.47
CA GLY A 39 0.02 22.92 -10.03
C GLY A 39 1.18 21.98 -9.67
N ALA A 40 1.71 22.10 -8.45
CA ALA A 40 2.72 21.19 -7.93
C ALA A 40 2.19 19.75 -7.83
N ALA A 41 3.08 18.77 -7.95
CA ALA A 41 2.74 17.37 -7.69
C ALA A 41 2.23 17.20 -6.24
N GLY A 42 1.26 16.31 -6.06
CA GLY A 42 0.73 15.98 -4.73
C GLY A 42 1.78 15.31 -3.84
N PRO A 43 1.57 15.30 -2.51
CA PRO A 43 2.48 14.61 -1.59
C PRO A 43 2.47 13.10 -1.85
N LYS A 44 3.56 12.44 -1.44
CA LYS A 44 3.62 10.97 -1.42
C LYS A 44 2.54 10.44 -0.46
N GLY A 45 1.88 9.34 -0.83
CA GLY A 45 0.93 8.66 0.05
C GLY A 45 1.60 8.05 1.28
N ASP A 46 0.81 7.85 2.33
CA ASP A 46 1.26 7.24 3.58
C ASP A 46 1.72 5.79 3.40
N THR A 47 2.56 5.32 4.32
CA THR A 47 2.94 3.90 4.40
C THR A 47 1.69 3.07 4.71
N GLY A 48 1.55 1.92 4.04
CA GLY A 48 0.47 0.97 4.30
C GLY A 48 0.50 0.41 5.74
N PRO A 49 -0.62 -0.16 6.21
CA PRO A 49 -0.68 -0.78 7.53
C PRO A 49 0.26 -1.98 7.65
N ALA A 50 0.58 -2.37 8.88
CA ALA A 50 1.29 -3.62 9.14
C ALA A 50 0.49 -4.82 8.59
N GLY A 51 1.21 -5.84 8.13
CA GLY A 51 0.59 -7.10 7.71
C GLY A 51 -0.06 -7.85 8.89
N PRO A 52 -0.93 -8.85 8.60
CA PRO A 52 -1.52 -9.67 9.65
C PRO A 52 -0.45 -10.49 10.40
N ALA A 53 -0.77 -10.89 11.63
CA ALA A 53 0.06 -11.83 12.38
C ALA A 53 0.18 -13.18 11.65
N GLY A 54 1.33 -13.84 11.80
CA GLY A 54 1.54 -15.19 11.27
C GLY A 54 0.73 -16.26 12.02
N PRO A 55 0.63 -17.49 11.48
CA PRO A 55 -0.06 -18.59 12.14
C PRO A 55 0.64 -18.98 13.46
N ALA A 56 -0.13 -19.55 14.39
CA ALA A 56 0.42 -20.11 15.62
C ALA A 56 1.35 -21.30 15.33
N GLY A 57 2.39 -21.49 16.15
CA GLY A 57 3.31 -22.62 16.03
C GLY A 57 2.74 -23.93 16.61
N THR A 58 3.06 -25.06 15.96
CA THR A 58 2.71 -26.40 16.45
C THR A 58 3.56 -26.79 17.66
N LYS A 59 2.93 -27.32 18.71
CA LYS A 59 3.65 -27.81 19.90
C LYS A 59 4.30 -29.16 19.59
N ILE A 60 5.58 -29.30 19.92
CA ILE A 60 6.35 -30.54 19.79
C ILE A 60 6.84 -30.97 21.18
N ARG A 61 6.76 -32.27 21.48
CA ARG A 61 7.25 -32.85 22.73
C ARG A 61 8.02 -34.14 22.48
N GLN A 62 9.06 -34.37 23.27
CA GLN A 62 9.76 -35.66 23.35
C GLN A 62 9.11 -36.54 24.41
N VAL A 63 8.70 -37.74 24.01
CA VAL A 63 8.22 -38.80 24.89
C VAL A 63 9.37 -39.78 25.10
N GLN A 64 9.88 -39.85 26.31
CA GLN A 64 10.87 -40.86 26.69
C GLN A 64 10.16 -42.19 26.92
N CYS A 65 10.67 -43.27 26.33
CA CYS A 65 10.02 -44.57 26.37
C CYS A 65 10.78 -45.55 27.26
N ASP A 66 10.09 -46.10 28.26
CA ASP A 66 10.62 -46.99 29.30
C ASP A 66 10.19 -48.45 29.07
N ARG A 67 10.41 -48.97 27.86
CA ARG A 67 10.18 -50.37 27.43
C ARG A 67 8.77 -50.97 27.63
N ALA A 68 7.85 -50.32 28.35
CA ALA A 68 6.53 -50.88 28.65
C ALA A 68 5.42 -50.34 27.72
N SER A 69 5.43 -49.05 27.39
CA SER A 69 4.50 -48.46 26.42
C SER A 69 5.07 -47.17 25.85
N CYS A 70 5.07 -47.05 24.53
CA CYS A 70 5.63 -45.89 23.85
C CYS A 70 4.61 -45.36 22.83
N ALA A 71 3.86 -44.34 23.26
CA ALA A 71 2.82 -43.73 22.46
C ALA A 71 2.74 -42.22 22.74
N CYS A 72 2.40 -41.45 21.71
CA CYS A 72 2.01 -40.05 21.83
C CYS A 72 0.62 -39.93 22.49
N ASP A 73 0.34 -38.74 23.02
CA ASP A 73 -0.97 -38.41 23.59
C ASP A 73 -2.10 -38.50 22.53
N PRO A 74 -3.38 -38.65 22.94
CA PRO A 74 -4.49 -38.76 21.99
C PRO A 74 -4.65 -37.59 21.02
N ASN A 75 -4.19 -36.40 21.41
CA ASN A 75 -4.23 -35.17 20.61
C ASN A 75 -2.92 -34.87 19.88
N GLU A 76 -2.01 -35.85 19.82
CA GLU A 76 -0.71 -35.72 19.18
C GLU A 76 -0.51 -36.78 18.09
N PHE A 77 0.39 -36.51 17.16
CA PHE A 77 0.86 -37.46 16.15
C PHE A 77 2.38 -37.64 16.22
N VAL A 78 2.86 -38.83 15.90
CA VAL A 78 4.29 -39.14 15.83
C VAL A 78 4.90 -38.33 14.68
N VAL A 79 5.98 -37.62 14.95
CA VAL A 79 6.82 -36.96 13.94
C VAL A 79 7.96 -37.89 13.55
N THR A 80 8.73 -38.32 14.56
CA THR A 80 9.93 -39.14 14.40
C THR A 80 10.05 -40.14 15.54
N VAL A 81 10.61 -41.31 15.23
CA VAL A 81 10.87 -42.40 16.17
C VAL A 81 12.38 -42.51 16.37
N PHE A 82 12.84 -42.54 17.63
CA PHE A 82 14.25 -42.67 17.98
C PHE A 82 14.54 -44.08 18.46
N CYS A 83 15.41 -44.77 17.74
CA CYS A 83 15.78 -46.14 18.05
C CYS A 83 17.12 -46.21 18.78
N PRO A 84 17.23 -47.03 19.85
CA PRO A 84 18.43 -47.09 20.69
C PRO A 84 19.67 -47.68 20.01
N LEU A 85 19.47 -48.41 18.90
CA LEU A 85 20.56 -48.99 18.13
C LEU A 85 20.50 -48.42 16.72
N GLY A 86 21.60 -47.83 16.24
CA GLY A 86 21.67 -47.14 14.94
C GLY A 86 21.39 -48.01 13.71
N SER A 87 21.25 -49.33 13.87
CA SER A 87 20.84 -50.26 12.81
C SER A 87 19.34 -50.59 12.80
N LEU A 88 18.54 -49.97 13.67
CA LEU A 88 17.09 -50.16 13.70
C LEU A 88 16.43 -49.13 12.79
N ALA A 89 15.56 -49.59 11.90
CA ALA A 89 14.75 -48.69 11.09
C ALA A 89 13.58 -48.15 11.94
N PRO A 90 13.42 -46.82 12.07
CA PRO A 90 12.22 -46.24 12.67
C PRO A 90 11.03 -46.47 11.73
N VAL A 91 9.98 -47.12 12.24
CA VAL A 91 8.73 -47.37 11.51
C VAL A 91 7.58 -46.78 12.29
N ARG A 92 6.73 -46.00 11.63
CA ARG A 92 5.47 -45.54 12.19
C ARG A 92 4.50 -46.72 12.21
N ALA A 93 4.08 -47.17 13.39
CA ALA A 93 3.09 -48.25 13.53
C ALA A 93 1.66 -47.72 13.35
N ASN A 94 1.38 -46.53 13.91
CA ASN A 94 0.15 -45.78 13.68
C ASN A 94 0.37 -44.27 13.90
N GLU A 95 -0.69 -43.47 13.93
CA GLU A 95 -0.58 -42.01 14.16
C GLU A 95 0.11 -41.66 15.48
N ARG A 96 0.00 -42.50 16.51
CA ARG A 96 0.47 -42.25 17.88
C ARG A 96 1.61 -43.16 18.33
N GLU A 97 1.87 -44.24 17.63
CA GLU A 97 2.86 -45.25 18.01
C GLU A 97 3.91 -45.42 16.93
N GLY A 98 5.16 -45.52 17.38
CA GLY A 98 6.32 -45.83 16.58
C GLY A 98 7.02 -47.08 17.10
N VAL A 99 7.60 -47.85 16.19
CA VAL A 99 8.37 -49.05 16.52
C VAL A 99 9.71 -49.03 15.79
N CYS A 100 10.70 -49.68 16.38
CA CYS A 100 11.99 -49.89 15.76
C CYS A 100 12.04 -51.27 15.15
N ARG A 101 12.34 -51.40 13.87
CA ARG A 101 12.35 -52.69 13.16
C ARG A 101 13.78 -53.16 12.86
N ARG A 102 14.06 -54.43 13.14
CA ARG A 102 15.28 -55.16 12.71
C ARG A 102 14.92 -56.58 12.36
N ASP A 103 15.25 -57.01 11.14
CA ASP A 103 15.09 -58.39 10.70
C ASP A 103 13.70 -58.99 11.00
N GLY A 104 12.66 -58.16 10.87
CA GLY A 104 11.27 -58.53 11.16
C GLY A 104 10.83 -58.42 12.62
N ALA A 105 11.75 -58.25 13.57
CA ALA A 105 11.43 -58.00 14.98
C ALA A 105 11.07 -56.53 15.22
N SER A 106 10.03 -56.30 16.04
CA SER A 106 9.64 -54.99 16.55
C SER A 106 10.24 -54.76 17.93
N LEU A 107 10.95 -53.65 18.09
CA LEU A 107 11.60 -53.21 19.32
C LEU A 107 10.99 -51.89 19.76
N THR A 108 10.96 -51.67 21.07
CA THR A 108 10.54 -50.41 21.66
C THR A 108 11.56 -49.31 21.34
N PRO A 109 11.14 -48.16 20.81
CA PRO A 109 12.02 -47.03 20.67
C PRO A 109 12.44 -46.47 22.03
N GLU A 110 13.52 -45.70 22.02
CA GLU A 110 14.02 -44.98 23.19
C GLU A 110 13.23 -43.68 23.42
N ALA A 111 12.82 -43.03 22.33
CA ALA A 111 11.96 -41.86 22.39
C ALA A 111 11.08 -41.72 21.14
N LEU A 112 9.97 -41.00 21.30
CA LEU A 112 9.14 -40.50 20.20
C LEU A 112 9.14 -38.97 20.24
N ILE A 113 9.13 -38.34 19.09
CA ILE A 113 8.79 -36.92 18.97
C ILE A 113 7.35 -36.84 18.53
N CYS A 114 6.52 -36.19 19.32
CA CYS A 114 5.09 -36.04 19.12
C CYS A 114 4.76 -34.57 18.85
N ALA A 115 3.81 -34.33 17.94
CA ALA A 115 3.33 -33.01 17.58
C ALA A 115 1.84 -32.90 17.87
N ALA A 116 1.41 -31.78 18.45
CA ALA A 116 -0.01 -31.49 18.62
C ALA A 116 -0.70 -31.42 17.25
N LYS A 117 -1.89 -32.02 17.17
CA LYS A 117 -2.80 -31.86 16.04
C LYS A 117 -3.26 -30.41 15.88
#